data_AF-A0A220U787-F1
#
_entry.id   AF-A0A220U787-F1
#
_cell.length_a   1.000
_cell.length_b   1.000
_cell.length_c   1.000
_cell.angle_alpha   90.00
_cell.angle_beta   90.00
_cell.angle_gamma   90.00
#
_symmetry.space_group_name_H-M   'P 1'
#
loop_
_entity.id
_entity.type
_entity.pdbx_description
1 polymer ?
#
loop_
_entity_poly.entity_id
_entity_poly.type
_entity_poly.pdbx_seq_one_letter_code
_entity_poly.pdbx_strand_id
1 'polypeptide(L)'
;MDSYSFTFPAIFFETGQWQPSDLFTWSMILSFLYLGIISTAIAFFAWNQGLKLTPSHRAGLFFFLQPIVGSLFGWLFLDKHLTVSFFIGSIFIVIGVYLSMREGV
;
A
#
# COMPACT_ATOMS: atom_id res chain seq x y z
N MET A 1 1.75 -16.39 -20.86
CA MET A 1 1.47 -17.72 -20.27
C MET A 1 2.50 -18.01 -19.17
N ASP A 2 2.93 -16.99 -18.40
CA ASP A 2 4.24 -17.07 -17.73
C ASP A 2 4.26 -16.60 -16.27
N SER A 3 3.12 -16.19 -15.69
CA SER A 3 3.06 -15.83 -14.27
C SER A 3 2.76 -17.02 -13.35
N TYR A 4 2.20 -18.12 -13.88
CA TYR A 4 1.94 -19.32 -13.08
C TYR A 4 3.20 -20.18 -12.87
N SER A 5 4.20 -20.06 -13.75
CA SER A 5 5.42 -20.89 -13.72
C SER A 5 6.31 -20.64 -12.50
N PHE A 6 6.25 -19.45 -11.90
CA PHE A 6 7.05 -19.11 -10.71
C PHE A 6 6.42 -19.62 -9.40
N THR A 7 5.08 -19.66 -9.32
CA THR A 7 4.34 -20.12 -8.13
C THR A 7 4.07 -21.63 -8.15
N PHE A 8 4.24 -22.28 -9.31
CA PHE A 8 4.02 -23.72 -9.51
C PHE A 8 4.65 -24.63 -8.43
N PRO A 9 5.88 -24.37 -7.93
CA PRO A 9 6.46 -25.18 -6.86
C PRO A 9 5.71 -25.05 -5.52
N ALA A 10 5.13 -23.89 -5.22
CA ALA A 10 4.42 -23.63 -3.96
C ALA A 10 3.01 -24.25 -3.93
N ILE A 11 2.38 -24.38 -5.10
CA ILE A 11 1.02 -24.96 -5.23
C ILE A 11 0.96 -26.37 -4.63
N PHE A 12 2.02 -27.19 -4.83
CA PHE A 12 2.09 -28.55 -4.29
C PHE A 12 2.07 -28.60 -2.75
N PHE A 13 2.50 -27.53 -2.06
CA PHE A 13 2.43 -27.44 -0.60
C PHE A 13 1.08 -26.90 -0.09
N GLU A 14 0.34 -26.20 -0.95
CA GLU A 14 -0.91 -25.51 -0.61
C GLU A 14 -2.17 -26.35 -0.91
N THR A 15 -2.07 -27.35 -1.81
CA THR A 15 -3.22 -28.11 -2.36
C THR A 15 -4.04 -28.88 -1.30
N GLY A 16 -3.47 -29.16 -0.11
CA GLY A 16 -4.16 -29.87 0.98
C GLY A 16 -4.49 -29.03 2.21
N GLN A 17 -4.10 -27.75 2.23
CA GLN A 17 -4.20 -26.88 3.42
C GLN A 17 -5.44 -25.99 3.42
N TRP A 18 -6.03 -25.72 2.24
CA TRP A 18 -7.14 -24.80 2.11
C TRP A 18 -8.46 -25.54 1.92
N GLN A 19 -9.44 -25.23 2.76
CA GLN A 19 -10.80 -25.76 2.63
C GLN A 19 -11.69 -24.68 2.01
N PRO A 20 -12.53 -25.00 0.99
CA PRO A 20 -13.44 -24.03 0.40
C PRO A 20 -14.42 -23.37 1.39
N SER A 21 -14.66 -24.01 2.54
CA SER A 21 -15.44 -23.46 3.65
C SER A 21 -14.80 -22.23 4.29
N ASP A 22 -13.47 -22.10 4.23
CA ASP A 22 -12.73 -20.99 4.85
C ASP A 22 -13.05 -19.65 4.16
N LEU A 23 -13.43 -19.68 2.89
CA LEU A 23 -13.91 -18.52 2.14
C LEU A 23 -15.18 -17.90 2.72
N PHE A 24 -16.04 -18.74 3.27
CA PHE A 24 -17.32 -18.33 3.84
C PHE A 24 -17.22 -17.96 5.32
N THR A 25 -16.01 -17.98 5.89
CA THR A 25 -15.76 -17.46 7.23
C THR A 25 -15.97 -15.96 7.23
N TRP A 26 -16.66 -15.47 8.26
CA TRP A 26 -16.98 -14.05 8.42
C TRP A 26 -15.74 -13.15 8.32
N SER A 27 -14.63 -13.55 8.93
CA SER A 27 -13.35 -12.83 8.86
C SER A 27 -12.81 -12.69 7.43
N MET A 28 -12.99 -13.72 6.60
CA MET A 28 -12.54 -13.71 5.21
C MET A 28 -13.40 -12.77 4.37
N ILE A 29 -14.73 -12.85 4.53
CA ILE A 29 -15.69 -11.97 3.87
C ILE A 29 -15.42 -10.51 4.22
N LEU A 30 -15.22 -10.20 5.51
CA LEU A 30 -14.87 -8.85 5.95
C LEU A 30 -13.56 -8.37 5.36
N SER A 31 -12.55 -9.23 5.27
CA SER A 31 -11.25 -8.89 4.67
C SER A 31 -11.39 -8.57 3.18
N PHE A 32 -12.17 -9.35 2.43
CA PHE A 32 -12.47 -9.08 1.02
C PHE A 32 -13.25 -7.78 0.84
N LEU A 33 -14.26 -7.52 1.67
CA LEU A 33 -15.02 -6.28 1.63
C LEU A 33 -14.14 -5.07 1.95
N TYR A 34 -13.26 -5.19 2.95
CA TYR A 34 -12.30 -4.15 3.30
C TYR A 34 -11.34 -3.87 2.13
N LEU A 35 -10.76 -4.90 1.51
CA LEU A 35 -9.85 -4.73 0.37
C LEU A 35 -10.56 -4.15 -0.86
N GLY A 36 -11.75 -4.62 -1.19
CA GLY A 36 -12.50 -4.17 -2.36
C GLY A 36 -13.04 -2.75 -2.20
N ILE A 37 -13.69 -2.46 -1.08
CA ILE A 37 -14.38 -1.17 -0.88
C ILE A 37 -13.39 -0.11 -0.40
N ILE A 38 -12.70 -0.36 0.70
CA ILE A 38 -11.86 0.65 1.35
C ILE A 38 -10.53 0.78 0.63
N SER A 39 -9.79 -0.32 0.48
CA SER A 39 -8.45 -0.28 -0.12
C SER A 39 -8.47 -0.01 -1.62
N THR A 40 -9.54 -0.36 -2.33
CA THR A 40 -9.62 -0.18 -3.79
C THR A 40 -10.57 0.95 -4.15
N ALA A 41 -11.88 0.79 -3.99
CA ALA A 41 -12.85 1.77 -4.50
C ALA A 41 -12.66 3.18 -3.91
N ILE A 42 -12.58 3.29 -2.58
CA ILE A 42 -12.42 4.57 -1.89
C ILE A 42 -11.03 5.16 -2.14
N ALA A 43 -9.97 4.35 -2.04
CA ALA A 43 -8.61 4.81 -2.27
C ALA A 43 -8.41 5.32 -3.71
N PHE A 44 -8.90 4.59 -4.72
CA PHE A 44 -8.84 5.04 -6.11
C PHE A 44 -9.72 6.27 -6.34
N PHE A 45 -10.89 6.35 -5.72
CA PHE A 45 -11.72 7.54 -5.83
C PHE A 45 -10.99 8.78 -5.26
N ALA A 46 -10.42 8.67 -4.06
CA ALA A 46 -9.63 9.72 -3.44
C ALA A 46 -8.41 10.10 -4.29
N TRP A 47 -7.70 9.11 -4.84
CA TRP A 47 -6.58 9.33 -5.74
C TRP A 47 -6.99 10.10 -7.00
N ASN A 48 -8.06 9.68 -7.68
CA ASN A 48 -8.57 10.36 -8.86
C ASN A 48 -9.02 11.79 -8.56
N GLN A 49 -9.65 12.03 -7.40
CA GLN A 49 -10.00 13.38 -6.96
C GLN A 49 -8.76 14.23 -6.66
N GLY A 50 -7.74 13.65 -6.00
CA GLY A 50 -6.46 14.31 -5.75
C GLY A 50 -5.74 14.70 -7.03
N LEU A 51 -5.78 13.84 -8.05
CA LEU A 51 -5.23 14.15 -9.38
C LEU A 51 -5.95 15.30 -10.08
N LYS A 52 -7.26 15.49 -9.87
CA LYS A 52 -7.99 16.63 -10.43
C LYS A 52 -7.58 17.97 -9.78
N LEU A 53 -7.16 17.92 -8.51
CA LEU A 53 -6.78 19.10 -7.73
C LEU A 53 -5.27 19.39 -7.79
N THR A 54 -4.46 18.47 -8.32
CA THR A 54 -3.00 18.54 -8.29
C THR A 54 -2.45 18.64 -9.72
N PRO A 55 -1.53 19.59 -10.01
CA PRO A 55 -0.84 19.64 -11.29
C PRO A 55 -0.11 18.32 -11.58
N SER A 56 -0.17 17.84 -12.83
CA SER A 56 0.35 16.53 -13.25
C SER A 56 1.81 16.27 -12.85
N HIS A 57 2.63 17.33 -12.81
CA HIS A 57 4.04 17.26 -12.42
C HIS A 57 4.25 16.97 -10.92
N ARG A 58 3.32 17.36 -10.04
CA ARG A 58 3.44 17.21 -8.58
C ARG A 58 2.81 15.93 -8.04
N ALA A 59 1.89 15.32 -8.79
CA ALA A 59 1.20 14.10 -8.38
C ALA A 59 2.15 12.93 -8.08
N GLY A 60 3.22 12.79 -8.87
CA GLY A 60 4.23 11.74 -8.69
C GLY A 60 4.97 11.80 -7.35
N LEU A 61 5.07 13.00 -6.75
CA LEU A 61 5.79 13.18 -5.49
C LEU A 61 5.09 12.52 -4.30
N PHE A 62 3.76 12.34 -4.37
CA PHE A 62 2.99 11.67 -3.33
C PHE A 62 3.35 10.19 -3.18
N PHE A 63 3.87 9.53 -4.22
CA PHE A 63 4.32 8.14 -4.11
C PHE A 63 5.49 7.98 -3.14
N PHE A 64 6.34 9.01 -3.00
CA PHE A 64 7.44 8.98 -2.03
C PHE A 64 6.95 9.02 -0.57
N LEU A 65 5.72 9.47 -0.31
CA LEU A 65 5.13 9.46 1.02
C LEU A 65 4.58 8.08 1.42
N GLN A 66 4.34 7.18 0.46
CA GLN A 66 3.82 5.83 0.70
C GLN A 66 4.64 5.03 1.75
N PRO A 67 5.99 4.95 1.70
CA PRO A 67 6.77 4.27 2.73
C PRO A 67 6.64 4.89 4.12
N ILE A 68 6.46 6.21 4.21
CA ILE A 68 6.27 6.91 5.49
C ILE A 68 4.93 6.49 6.09
N VAL A 69 3.84 6.66 5.33
CA VAL A 69 2.49 6.33 5.77
C VAL A 69 2.35 4.83 6.05
N GLY A 70 2.92 3.98 5.20
CA GLY A 70 2.89 2.52 5.36
C GLY A 70 3.63 2.07 6.62
N SER A 71 4.80 2.66 6.91
CA SER A 71 5.54 2.32 8.13
C SER A 71 4.87 2.86 9.39
N LEU A 72 4.23 4.04 9.33
CA LEU A 72 3.42 4.56 10.42
C LEU A 72 2.23 3.64 10.73
N PHE A 73 1.51 3.16 9.72
CA PHE A 73 0.44 2.18 9.91
C PHE A 73 0.98 0.82 10.37
N GLY A 74 2.15 0.39 9.89
CA GLY A 74 2.82 -0.81 10.39
C GLY A 74 3.19 -0.71 11.87
N TRP A 75 3.67 0.44 12.32
CA TRP A 75 3.91 0.69 13.74
C TRP A 75 2.60 0.72 14.54
N LEU A 76 1.56 1.38 14.02
CA LEU A 76 0.28 1.57 14.72
C LEU A 76 -0.53 0.26 14.86
N PHE A 77 -0.54 -0.59 13.82
CA PHE A 77 -1.39 -1.78 13.79
C PHE A 77 -0.64 -3.10 14.00
N LEU A 78 0.68 -3.15 13.72
CA LEU A 78 1.50 -4.37 13.84
C LEU A 78 2.53 -4.28 14.98
N ASP A 79 2.50 -3.23 15.81
CA ASP A 79 3.45 -2.98 16.91
C ASP A 79 4.93 -3.04 16.49
N LYS A 80 5.23 -2.74 15.22
CA LYS A 80 6.58 -2.77 14.67
C LYS A 80 7.36 -1.53 15.08
N HIS A 81 8.41 -1.68 15.90
CA HIS A 81 9.26 -0.56 16.27
C HIS A 81 9.90 0.14 15.06
N LEU A 82 9.69 1.46 14.95
CA LEU A 82 10.35 2.30 13.96
C LEU A 82 11.77 2.62 14.43
N THR A 83 12.75 2.35 13.58
CA THR A 83 14.16 2.63 13.88
C THR A 83 14.49 4.10 13.68
N VAL A 84 15.54 4.58 14.34
CA VAL A 84 16.04 5.96 14.15
C VAL A 84 16.37 6.24 12.67
N SER A 85 16.91 5.24 11.97
CA SER A 85 17.20 5.31 10.53
C SER A 85 15.94 5.59 9.68
N PHE A 86 14.78 5.06 10.07
CA PHE A 86 13.51 5.34 9.39
C PHE A 86 13.11 6.82 9.54
N PHE A 87 13.28 7.40 10.72
CA PHE A 87 12.97 8.82 10.93
C PHE A 87 13.90 9.73 10.12
N ILE A 88 15.20 9.41 10.06
CA ILE A 88 16.15 10.13 9.21
C ILE A 88 15.71 10.04 7.75
N GLY A 89 15.46 8.84 7.23
CA GLY A 89 14.99 8.65 5.85
C GLY A 89 13.68 9.39 5.55
N SER A 90 12.73 9.38 6.49
CA SER A 90 11.46 10.10 6.38
C SER A 90 11.66 11.61 6.27
N ILE A 91 12.58 12.18 7.07
CA ILE A 91 12.95 13.60 6.98
C ILE A 91 13.53 13.92 5.60
N PHE A 92 14.44 13.09 5.08
CA PHE A 92 15.02 13.27 3.75
C PHE A 92 13.94 13.25 2.65
N ILE A 93 12.98 12.33 2.72
CA ILE A 93 11.87 12.26 1.78
C ILE A 93 11.02 13.54 1.84
N VAL A 94 10.63 13.99 3.03
CA VAL A 94 9.80 15.20 3.20
C VAL A 94 10.51 16.44 2.66
N ILE A 95 11.81 16.59 2.94
CA ILE A 95 12.62 17.69 2.41
C ILE A 95 12.69 17.61 0.88
N GLY A 96 12.97 16.44 0.31
CA GLY A 96 13.07 16.27 -1.14
C GLY A 96 11.75 16.60 -1.85
N VAL A 97 10.62 16.13 -1.32
CA VAL A 97 9.29 16.45 -1.84
C VAL A 97 9.00 17.95 -1.72
N TYR A 98 9.31 18.57 -0.56
CA TYR A 98 9.10 20.00 -0.35
C TYR A 98 9.90 20.87 -1.33
N LEU A 99 11.17 20.54 -1.55
CA LEU A 99 12.03 21.26 -2.50
C LEU A 99 11.53 21.10 -3.94
N SER A 100 11.19 19.87 -4.35
CA SER A 100 10.66 19.60 -5.69
C SER A 100 9.33 20.33 -5.95
N MET A 101 8.48 20.46 -4.94
CA MET A 101 7.24 21.24 -5.04
C MET A 101 7.48 22.75 -5.21
N ARG A 102 8.62 23.27 -4.72
CA ARG A 102 9.01 24.69 -4.81
C ARG A 102 9.62 25.03 -6.18
N GLU A 103 10.37 24.12 -6.77
CA GLU A 103 11.02 24.31 -8.08
C GLU A 103 10.01 24.26 -9.25
N GLY A 104 8.86 23.60 -9.06
CA GLY A 104 7.77 23.57 -10.03
C GLY A 104 6.78 24.75 -9.94
N VAL A 105 7.18 25.91 -9.42
CA VAL A 105 6.46 27.21 -9.44
C VAL A 105 7.23 28.14 -10.36
#